data_AF-X0VEY3-F1
#
_entry.id   AF-X0VEY3-F1
#
_cell.length_a   1.000
_cell.length_b   1.000
_cell.length_c   1.000
_cell.angle_alpha   90.00
_cell.angle_beta   90.00
_cell.angle_gamma   90.00
#
_symmetry.space_group_name_H-M   'P 1'
#
loop_
_entity.id
_entity.type
_entity.pdbx_description
1 polymer ?
#
loop_
_entity_poly.entity_id
_entity_poly.type
_entity_poly.pdbx_seq_one_letter_code
_entity_poly.pdbx_strand_id
1 'polypeptide(L)'
;RGETVIVAVKVAILVLFAAVGLWFIRPGYLSVELWPEPESVLFGAGVLFIGYEGFGLITNAAADMRDPKKMLPRALYTSVLLVIALYLAVSLTVTGNLSDYEIEQTRDYALAEAAKPFLGQFGFRLIAIAALFSTASAINATLFGSANVCYMIARDGGLPEGLSRTEWRGASGGLLVTAALVLIVMLSFDLSGIAMMGSAAFLLIYAAVNAGHLKVLSETGASALLVWLSLLTCIGMFAVLCAIYLRRAAARPRR
;
A
#
# COMPACT_ATOMS: atom_id res chain seq x y z
N ARG A 1 -19.98 5.64 8.51
CA ARG A 1 -20.89 6.10 7.41
C ARG A 1 -20.15 7.00 6.42
N GLY A 2 -19.46 8.06 6.86
CA GLY A 2 -18.69 8.94 5.95
C GLY A 2 -17.55 8.24 5.20
N GLU A 3 -16.77 7.39 5.89
CA GLU A 3 -15.67 6.64 5.27
C GLU A 3 -16.14 5.71 4.14
N THR A 4 -17.24 4.98 4.33
CA THR A 4 -17.83 4.12 3.30
C THR A 4 -18.21 4.89 2.04
N VAL A 5 -18.77 6.11 2.20
CA VAL A 5 -19.13 6.97 1.08
C VAL A 5 -17.87 7.45 0.34
N ILE A 6 -16.84 7.89 1.07
CA ILE A 6 -15.57 8.32 0.48
C ILE A 6 -14.92 7.18 -0.31
N VAL A 7 -14.91 5.97 0.26
CA VAL A 7 -14.38 4.77 -0.41
C VAL A 7 -15.19 4.43 -1.66
N ALA A 8 -16.52 4.43 -1.58
CA ALA A 8 -17.37 4.15 -2.74
C ALA A 8 -17.15 5.17 -3.87
N VAL A 9 -17.07 6.46 -3.53
CA VAL A 9 -16.83 7.53 -4.51
C VAL A 9 -15.45 7.39 -5.16
N LYS A 10 -14.37 7.21 -4.40
CA LYS A 10 -13.02 7.10 -4.98
C LYS A 10 -12.87 5.83 -5.84
N VAL A 11 -13.46 4.71 -5.42
CA VAL A 11 -13.47 3.48 -6.23
C VAL A 11 -14.27 3.68 -7.51
N ALA A 12 -15.44 4.31 -7.45
CA ALA A 12 -16.23 4.61 -8.65
C ALA A 12 -15.47 5.52 -9.64
N ILE A 13 -14.76 6.52 -9.13
CA ILE A 13 -13.92 7.41 -9.95
C ILE A 13 -12.78 6.61 -10.62
N LEU A 14 -12.11 5.72 -9.89
CA LEU A 14 -11.04 4.89 -10.46
C LEU A 14 -11.56 3.87 -11.47
N VAL A 15 -12.72 3.27 -11.21
CA VAL A 15 -13.37 2.35 -12.16
C VAL A 15 -13.76 3.09 -13.43
N LEU A 16 -14.35 4.29 -13.32
CA LEU A 16 -14.68 5.11 -14.48
C LEU A 16 -13.43 5.52 -15.26
N PHE A 17 -12.38 5.98 -14.55
CA PHE A 17 -11.10 6.32 -15.14
C PHE A 17 -10.51 5.16 -15.94
N ALA A 18 -10.46 3.97 -15.34
CA ALA A 18 -9.93 2.79 -16.01
C ALA A 18 -10.84 2.35 -17.16
N ALA A 19 -12.15 2.26 -16.96
CA ALA A 19 -13.09 1.81 -17.99
C ALA A 19 -13.04 2.70 -19.25
N VAL A 20 -12.98 4.02 -19.08
CA VAL A 20 -12.85 4.95 -20.21
C VAL A 20 -11.42 4.88 -20.77
N GLY A 21 -10.40 5.00 -19.93
CA GLY A 21 -9.02 5.10 -20.39
C GLY A 21 -8.49 3.85 -21.09
N LEU A 22 -8.99 2.66 -20.74
CA LEU A 22 -8.69 1.41 -21.44
C LEU A 22 -9.15 1.44 -22.91
N TRP A 23 -10.20 2.19 -23.26
CA TRP A 23 -10.64 2.34 -24.67
C TRP A 23 -9.75 3.28 -25.49
N PHE A 24 -8.95 4.13 -24.83
CA PHE A 24 -8.08 5.10 -25.49
C PHE A 24 -6.61 4.67 -25.50
N ILE A 25 -6.32 3.44 -25.06
CA ILE A 25 -4.97 2.88 -25.08
C ILE A 25 -4.39 2.96 -26.49
N ARG A 26 -3.15 3.47 -26.56
CA ARG A 26 -2.31 3.45 -27.75
C ARG A 26 -1.42 2.21 -27.68
N PRO A 27 -1.64 1.18 -28.53
CA PRO A 27 -0.88 -0.07 -28.45
C PRO A 27 0.63 0.09 -28.55
N GLY A 28 1.10 1.17 -29.19
CA GLY A 28 2.53 1.49 -29.30
C GLY A 28 3.23 1.71 -27.95
N TYR A 29 2.53 2.18 -26.91
CA TYR A 29 3.09 2.33 -25.57
C TYR A 29 3.13 1.02 -24.77
N LEU A 30 2.49 -0.05 -25.27
CA LEU A 30 2.47 -1.36 -24.62
C LEU A 30 3.36 -2.39 -25.35
N SER A 31 4.22 -1.93 -26.27
CA SER A 31 5.10 -2.82 -27.02
C SER A 31 6.08 -3.56 -26.09
N VAL A 32 6.47 -4.78 -26.48
CA VAL A 32 7.42 -5.60 -25.70
C VAL A 32 8.81 -4.92 -25.65
N GLU A 33 9.13 -4.07 -26.62
CA GLU A 33 10.39 -3.32 -26.65
C GLU A 33 10.52 -2.31 -25.51
N LEU A 34 9.38 -1.84 -24.98
CA LEU A 34 9.33 -0.91 -23.85
C LEU A 34 9.29 -1.64 -22.49
N TRP A 35 9.32 -2.97 -22.47
CA TRP A 35 9.23 -3.70 -21.21
C TRP A 35 10.49 -3.50 -20.37
N PRO A 36 10.34 -3.17 -19.07
CA PRO A 36 11.47 -3.01 -18.18
C PRO A 36 12.19 -4.35 -17.99
N GLU A 37 13.49 -4.26 -17.71
CA GLU A 37 14.30 -5.43 -17.38
C GLU A 37 13.69 -6.20 -16.19
N PRO A 38 13.81 -7.54 -16.16
CA PRO A 38 13.26 -8.36 -15.08
C PRO A 38 13.68 -7.90 -13.67
N GLU A 39 14.92 -7.42 -13.51
CA GLU A 39 15.40 -6.87 -12.24
C GLU A 39 14.61 -5.63 -11.80
N SER A 40 14.26 -4.74 -12.74
CA SER A 40 13.45 -3.54 -12.46
C SER A 40 12.01 -3.90 -12.12
N VAL A 41 11.45 -4.94 -12.76
CA VAL A 41 10.14 -5.48 -12.39
C VAL A 41 10.15 -6.04 -10.97
N LEU A 42 11.15 -6.84 -10.62
CA LEU A 42 11.30 -7.40 -9.27
C LEU A 42 11.50 -6.31 -8.23
N PHE A 43 12.33 -5.30 -8.52
CA PHE A 43 12.50 -4.15 -7.64
C PHE A 43 11.17 -3.41 -7.43
N GLY A 44 10.46 -3.12 -8.53
CA GLY A 44 9.15 -2.48 -8.50
C GLY A 44 8.14 -3.28 -7.66
N ALA A 45 8.07 -4.59 -7.84
CA ALA A 45 7.20 -5.47 -7.05
C ALA A 45 7.50 -5.39 -5.54
N GLY A 46 8.78 -5.30 -5.17
CA GLY A 46 9.19 -5.14 -3.78
C GLY A 46 8.81 -3.79 -3.20
N VAL A 47 8.99 -2.71 -3.95
CA VAL A 47 8.60 -1.34 -3.53
C VAL A 47 7.08 -1.20 -3.46
N LEU A 48 6.33 -1.85 -4.35
CA LEU A 48 4.87 -1.80 -4.40
C LEU A 48 4.20 -2.66 -3.30
N PHE A 49 4.96 -3.45 -2.55
CA PHE A 49 4.42 -4.31 -1.50
C PHE A 49 3.64 -3.53 -0.45
N ILE A 50 4.11 -2.34 -0.05
CA ILE A 50 3.39 -1.43 0.85
C ILE A 50 2.01 -1.02 0.33
N GLY A 51 1.79 -1.02 -0.99
CA GLY A 51 0.46 -0.76 -1.59
C GLY A 51 -0.61 -1.76 -1.15
N TYR A 52 -0.19 -2.92 -0.63
CA TYR A 52 -1.05 -3.98 -0.10
C TYR A 52 -1.06 -4.05 1.45
N GLU A 53 -0.54 -3.03 2.15
CA GLU A 53 -0.53 -2.94 3.62
C GLU A 53 -1.92 -3.12 4.26
N GLY A 54 -2.99 -2.74 3.55
CA GLY A 54 -4.36 -2.71 4.06
C GLY A 54 -4.86 -4.01 4.73
N PHE A 55 -4.25 -5.16 4.43
CA PHE A 55 -4.57 -6.44 5.08
C PHE A 55 -4.37 -6.40 6.61
N GLY A 56 -3.31 -5.75 7.08
CA GLY A 56 -3.04 -5.61 8.51
C GLY A 56 -4.12 -4.80 9.25
N LEU A 57 -4.65 -3.76 8.60
CA LEU A 57 -5.76 -2.99 9.16
C LEU A 57 -7.03 -3.82 9.32
N ILE A 58 -7.33 -4.70 8.34
CA ILE A 58 -8.48 -5.59 8.41
C ILE A 58 -8.33 -6.56 9.60
N THR A 59 -7.14 -7.11 9.82
CA THR A 59 -6.89 -8.01 10.97
C THR A 59 -6.94 -7.30 12.31
N ASN A 60 -6.51 -6.04 12.39
CA ASN A 60 -6.59 -5.25 13.62
C ASN A 60 -8.04 -4.95 14.01
N ALA A 61 -8.94 -4.82 13.03
CA ALA A 61 -10.37 -4.62 13.25
C ALA A 61 -11.15 -5.92 13.46
N ALA A 62 -10.49 -7.09 13.50
CA ALA A 62 -11.18 -8.39 13.58
C ALA A 62 -12.02 -8.54 14.85
N ALA A 63 -11.60 -7.95 15.98
CA ALA A 63 -12.35 -7.99 17.23
C ALA A 63 -13.69 -7.24 17.16
N ASP A 64 -13.80 -6.23 16.29
CA ASP A 64 -15.00 -5.43 16.09
C ASP A 64 -15.94 -6.03 15.03
N MET A 65 -15.56 -7.15 14.39
CA MET A 65 -16.39 -7.82 13.39
C MET A 65 -17.49 -8.66 14.05
N ARG A 66 -18.71 -8.61 13.49
CA ARG A 66 -19.87 -9.35 14.00
C ARG A 66 -19.67 -10.89 13.98
N ASP A 67 -19.05 -11.42 12.94
CA ASP A 67 -18.67 -12.84 12.82
C ASP A 67 -17.25 -12.93 12.21
N PRO A 68 -16.19 -12.76 13.03
CA PRO A 68 -14.82 -12.68 12.54
C PRO A 68 -14.41 -13.95 11.78
N LYS A 69 -14.88 -15.13 12.22
CA LYS A 69 -14.53 -16.42 11.59
C LYS A 69 -14.93 -16.50 10.12
N LYS A 70 -16.05 -15.87 9.74
CA LYS A 70 -16.52 -15.83 8.34
C LYS A 70 -16.21 -14.54 7.62
N MET A 71 -16.27 -13.41 8.32
CA MET A 71 -16.10 -12.08 7.73
C MET A 71 -14.63 -11.78 7.43
N LEU A 72 -13.70 -12.15 8.32
CA LEU A 72 -12.29 -11.83 8.15
C LEU A 72 -11.69 -12.46 6.88
N PRO A 73 -11.86 -13.77 6.60
CA PRO A 73 -11.33 -14.35 5.36
C PRO A 73 -11.97 -13.73 4.11
N ARG A 74 -13.29 -13.48 4.14
CA ARG A 74 -14.00 -12.84 3.01
C ARG A 74 -13.48 -11.43 2.76
N ALA A 75 -13.33 -10.61 3.80
CA ALA A 75 -12.80 -9.26 3.69
C ALA A 75 -11.38 -9.26 3.11
N LEU A 76 -10.50 -10.15 3.60
CA LEU A 76 -9.15 -10.33 3.06
C LEU A 76 -9.19 -10.70 1.57
N TYR A 77 -9.79 -11.82 1.18
CA TYR A 77 -9.75 -12.26 -0.22
C TYR A 77 -10.44 -11.28 -1.19
N THR A 78 -11.61 -10.75 -0.83
CA THR A 78 -12.33 -9.80 -1.70
C THR A 78 -11.56 -8.50 -1.86
N SER A 79 -10.92 -7.98 -0.80
CA SER A 79 -10.12 -6.76 -0.89
C SER A 79 -8.87 -6.97 -1.75
N VAL A 80 -8.13 -8.08 -1.54
CA VAL A 80 -6.94 -8.42 -2.35
C VAL A 80 -7.31 -8.45 -3.84
N LEU A 81 -8.31 -9.25 -4.22
CA LEU A 81 -8.66 -9.48 -5.61
C LEU A 81 -9.19 -8.21 -6.29
N LEU A 82 -10.01 -7.43 -5.57
CA LEU A 82 -10.53 -6.16 -6.08
C LEU A 82 -9.41 -5.15 -6.31
N VAL A 83 -8.46 -5.03 -5.37
CA VAL A 83 -7.34 -4.10 -5.48
C VAL A 83 -6.38 -4.53 -6.60
N ILE A 84 -6.11 -5.84 -6.76
CA ILE A 84 -5.31 -6.36 -7.88
C ILE A 84 -5.95 -5.95 -9.22
N ALA A 85 -7.26 -6.19 -9.38
CA ALA A 85 -7.96 -5.84 -10.62
C ALA A 85 -7.91 -4.33 -10.90
N LEU A 86 -8.12 -3.50 -9.87
CA LEU A 86 -8.03 -2.05 -10.00
C LEU A 86 -6.62 -1.58 -10.35
N TYR A 87 -5.59 -2.09 -9.66
CA TYR A 87 -4.20 -1.72 -9.93
C TYR A 87 -3.79 -2.09 -11.35
N LEU A 88 -4.12 -3.30 -11.82
CA LEU A 88 -3.85 -3.69 -13.20
C LEU A 88 -4.57 -2.78 -14.21
N ALA A 89 -5.86 -2.52 -14.01
CA ALA A 89 -6.65 -1.69 -14.92
C ALA A 89 -6.15 -0.23 -14.97
N VAL A 90 -5.82 0.34 -13.81
CA VAL A 90 -5.28 1.70 -13.70
C VAL A 90 -3.87 1.78 -14.28
N SER A 91 -2.99 0.83 -13.95
CA SER A 91 -1.62 0.80 -14.49
C SER A 91 -1.64 0.69 -16.02
N LEU A 92 -2.44 -0.21 -16.58
CA LEU A 92 -2.62 -0.33 -18.04
C LEU A 92 -3.18 0.96 -18.66
N THR A 93 -4.09 1.64 -17.96
CA THR A 93 -4.62 2.92 -18.43
C THR A 93 -3.54 3.98 -18.47
N VAL A 94 -2.71 4.08 -17.44
CA VAL A 94 -1.61 5.07 -17.38
C VAL A 94 -0.55 4.76 -18.44
N THR A 95 0.00 3.55 -18.45
CA THR A 95 1.06 3.17 -19.40
C THR A 95 0.58 3.08 -20.84
N GLY A 96 -0.72 2.85 -21.07
CA GLY A 96 -1.30 2.84 -22.40
C GLY A 96 -1.66 4.23 -22.95
N ASN A 97 -1.65 5.28 -22.12
CA ASN A 97 -2.03 6.64 -22.53
C ASN A 97 -0.91 7.68 -22.37
N LEU A 98 0.15 7.38 -21.63
CA LEU A 98 1.34 8.23 -21.48
C LEU A 98 2.60 7.48 -21.90
N SER A 99 3.56 8.20 -22.49
CA SER A 99 4.91 7.70 -22.69
C SER A 99 5.71 7.64 -21.38
N ASP A 100 6.76 6.81 -21.32
CA ASP A 100 7.66 6.72 -20.15
C ASP A 100 8.24 8.09 -19.76
N TYR A 101 8.56 8.92 -20.74
CA TYR A 101 9.03 10.29 -20.51
C TYR A 101 7.97 11.16 -19.82
N GLU A 102 6.72 11.10 -20.26
CA GLU A 102 5.61 11.83 -19.63
C GLU A 102 5.34 11.32 -18.21
N ILE A 103 5.39 10.01 -18.01
CA ILE A 103 5.25 9.39 -16.68
C ILE A 103 6.36 9.87 -15.76
N GLU A 104 7.61 9.94 -16.23
CA GLU A 104 8.73 10.42 -15.43
C GLU A 104 8.59 11.91 -15.07
N GLN A 105 8.25 12.76 -16.04
CA GLN A 105 8.03 14.19 -15.83
C GLN A 105 6.87 14.49 -14.89
N THR A 106 5.85 13.63 -14.88
CA THR A 106 4.63 13.81 -14.07
C THR A 106 4.49 12.80 -12.94
N ARG A 107 5.60 12.16 -12.52
CA ARG A 107 5.61 11.04 -11.56
C ARG A 107 4.84 11.29 -10.26
N ASP A 108 4.77 12.54 -9.80
CA ASP A 108 4.07 12.92 -8.56
C ASP A 108 2.53 12.95 -8.72
N TYR A 109 2.03 12.98 -9.96
CA TYR A 109 0.59 13.06 -10.29
C TYR A 109 0.23 12.33 -11.59
N ALA A 110 0.99 11.30 -11.96
CA ALA A 110 0.90 10.61 -13.26
C ALA A 110 -0.51 10.09 -13.57
N LEU A 111 -1.26 9.66 -12.55
CA LEU A 111 -2.64 9.23 -12.70
C LEU A 111 -3.57 10.36 -13.19
N ALA A 112 -3.40 11.58 -12.66
CA ALA A 112 -4.16 12.74 -13.10
C ALA A 112 -3.73 13.18 -14.49
N GLU A 113 -2.43 13.14 -14.79
CA GLU A 113 -1.91 13.44 -16.13
C GLU A 113 -2.48 12.49 -17.17
N ALA A 114 -2.51 11.20 -16.86
CA ALA A 114 -3.05 10.16 -17.73
C ALA A 114 -4.53 10.36 -18.05
N ALA A 115 -5.28 11.16 -17.28
CA ALA A 115 -6.67 11.46 -17.60
C ALA A 115 -6.81 12.48 -18.75
N LYS A 116 -5.79 13.33 -19.01
CA LYS A 116 -5.89 14.39 -20.01
C LYS A 116 -6.17 13.89 -21.44
N PRO A 117 -5.51 12.82 -21.93
CA PRO A 117 -5.71 12.34 -23.30
C PRO A 117 -7.15 11.91 -23.63
N PHE A 118 -7.94 11.49 -22.63
CA PHE A 118 -9.28 10.93 -22.86
C PHE A 118 -10.43 11.60 -22.08
N LEU A 119 -10.14 12.37 -21.03
CA LEU A 119 -11.13 13.16 -20.26
C LEU A 119 -10.78 14.67 -20.21
N GLY A 120 -9.70 15.08 -20.87
CA GLY A 120 -9.24 16.47 -20.91
C GLY A 120 -8.91 17.05 -19.53
N GLN A 121 -8.91 18.38 -19.45
CA GLN A 121 -8.59 19.10 -18.20
C GLN A 121 -9.59 18.82 -17.07
N PHE A 122 -10.83 18.48 -17.40
CA PHE A 122 -11.83 18.07 -16.43
C PHE A 122 -11.43 16.76 -15.73
N GLY A 123 -11.04 15.74 -16.52
CA GLY A 123 -10.54 14.47 -15.98
C GLY A 123 -9.33 14.66 -15.07
N PHE A 124 -8.36 15.47 -15.50
CA PHE A 124 -7.20 15.81 -14.68
C PHE A 124 -7.61 16.35 -13.29
N ARG A 125 -8.49 17.35 -13.25
CA ARG A 125 -8.95 17.97 -12.00
C ARG A 125 -9.74 16.98 -11.14
N LEU A 126 -10.61 16.19 -11.76
CA LEU A 126 -11.41 15.19 -11.07
C LEU A 126 -10.52 14.16 -10.36
N ILE A 127 -9.53 13.60 -11.08
CA ILE A 127 -8.61 12.61 -10.54
C ILE A 127 -7.68 13.21 -9.48
N ALA A 128 -7.19 14.44 -9.69
CA ALA A 128 -6.37 15.13 -8.69
C ALA A 128 -7.14 15.35 -7.37
N ILE A 129 -8.40 15.81 -7.44
CA ILE A 129 -9.26 15.99 -6.27
C ILE A 129 -9.55 14.63 -5.59
N ALA A 130 -9.87 13.61 -6.38
CA ALA A 130 -10.13 12.26 -5.88
C ALA A 130 -8.90 11.68 -5.16
N ALA A 131 -7.69 11.92 -5.69
CA ALA A 131 -6.44 11.51 -5.07
C ALA A 131 -6.25 12.18 -3.70
N LEU A 132 -6.50 13.48 -3.56
CA LEU A 132 -6.41 14.20 -2.28
C LEU A 132 -7.35 13.62 -1.22
N PHE A 133 -8.63 13.41 -1.57
CA PHE A 133 -9.60 12.79 -0.65
C PHE A 133 -9.25 11.34 -0.32
N SER A 134 -8.74 10.58 -1.30
CA SER A 134 -8.29 9.20 -1.10
C SER A 134 -7.14 9.14 -0.09
N THR A 135 -6.12 9.99 -0.27
CA THR A 135 -4.95 10.07 0.62
C THR A 135 -5.34 10.52 2.02
N ALA A 136 -6.20 11.54 2.15
CA ALA A 136 -6.69 12.01 3.45
C ALA A 136 -7.47 10.91 4.21
N SER A 137 -8.34 10.18 3.50
CA SER A 137 -9.06 9.04 4.07
C SER A 137 -8.12 7.91 4.48
N ALA A 138 -7.11 7.60 3.68
CA ALA A 138 -6.12 6.57 4.00
C ALA A 138 -5.31 6.94 5.25
N ILE A 139 -4.83 8.18 5.35
CA ILE A 139 -4.13 8.69 6.55
C ILE A 139 -5.02 8.53 7.79
N ASN A 140 -6.29 8.91 7.71
CA ASN A 140 -7.23 8.77 8.84
C ASN A 140 -7.42 7.31 9.26
N ALA A 141 -7.60 6.40 8.30
CA ALA A 141 -7.74 4.97 8.57
C ALA A 141 -6.47 4.38 9.22
N THR A 142 -5.28 4.75 8.71
CA THR A 142 -4.00 4.33 9.28
C THR A 142 -3.81 4.84 10.69
N LEU A 143 -4.07 6.13 10.97
CA LEU A 143 -3.97 6.69 12.31
C LEU A 143 -4.89 5.99 13.30
N PHE A 144 -6.13 5.68 12.89
CA PHE A 144 -7.08 4.93 13.72
C PHE A 144 -6.60 3.49 13.97
N GLY A 145 -6.15 2.80 12.93
CA GLY A 145 -5.61 1.44 13.04
C GLY A 145 -4.37 1.36 13.95
N SER A 146 -3.42 2.29 13.77
CA SER A 146 -2.22 2.38 14.60
C SER A 146 -2.55 2.71 16.06
N ALA A 147 -3.51 3.60 16.32
CA ALA A 147 -3.94 3.92 17.67
C ALA A 147 -4.50 2.70 18.41
N ASN A 148 -5.30 1.86 17.73
CA ASN A 148 -5.84 0.62 18.31
C ASN A 148 -4.73 -0.38 18.65
N VAL A 149 -3.74 -0.56 17.78
CA VAL A 149 -2.60 -1.46 18.06
C VAL A 149 -1.77 -0.92 19.23
N CYS A 150 -1.43 0.36 19.23
CA CYS A 150 -0.70 0.99 20.34
C CYS A 150 -1.44 0.83 21.67
N TYR A 151 -2.76 1.01 21.68
CA TYR A 151 -3.60 0.77 22.85
C TYR A 151 -3.50 -0.67 23.36
N MET A 152 -3.63 -1.65 22.46
CA MET A 152 -3.52 -3.07 22.83
C MET A 152 -2.15 -3.40 23.43
N ILE A 153 -1.05 -2.97 22.78
CA ILE A 153 0.31 -3.23 23.28
C ILE A 153 0.55 -2.54 24.63
N ALA A 154 0.09 -1.30 24.80
CA ALA A 154 0.24 -0.57 26.06
C ALA A 154 -0.58 -1.19 27.20
N ARG A 155 -1.82 -1.65 26.92
CA ARG A 155 -2.65 -2.37 27.90
C ARG A 155 -2.00 -3.67 28.35
N ASP A 156 -1.34 -4.36 27.44
CA ASP A 156 -0.67 -5.64 27.71
C ASP A 156 0.75 -5.43 28.29
N GLY A 157 1.11 -4.20 28.67
CA GLY A 157 2.37 -3.85 29.35
C GLY A 157 3.60 -3.70 28.45
N GLY A 158 3.44 -3.77 27.13
CA GLY A 158 4.53 -3.67 26.15
C GLY A 158 4.96 -2.23 25.80
N LEU A 159 4.19 -1.22 26.23
CA LEU A 159 4.48 0.20 26.03
C LEU A 159 4.15 1.02 27.30
N PRO A 160 4.77 2.20 27.49
CA PRO A 160 4.43 3.09 28.60
C PRO A 160 2.91 3.38 28.69
N GLU A 161 2.34 3.33 29.90
CA GLU A 161 0.90 3.50 30.14
C GLU A 161 0.33 4.82 29.58
N GLY A 162 1.16 5.87 29.50
CA GLY A 162 0.77 7.16 28.90
C GLY A 162 0.36 7.07 27.43
N LEU A 163 0.76 6.02 26.71
CA LEU A 163 0.38 5.72 25.32
C LEU A 163 -0.94 4.93 25.22
N SER A 164 -1.46 4.39 26.33
CA SER A 164 -2.74 3.67 26.39
C SER A 164 -3.96 4.60 26.44
N ARG A 165 -3.77 5.91 26.63
CA ARG A 165 -4.91 6.85 26.74
C ARG A 165 -5.44 7.19 25.35
N THR A 166 -6.61 6.66 25.01
CA THR A 166 -7.32 6.86 23.73
C THR A 166 -8.28 8.05 23.73
N GLU A 167 -8.14 9.01 24.65
CA GLU A 167 -9.00 10.19 24.65
C GLU A 167 -8.68 11.12 23.46
N TRP A 168 -9.48 11.02 22.39
CA TRP A 168 -9.48 11.92 21.23
C TRP A 168 -9.68 13.41 21.61
N ARG A 169 -10.15 13.70 22.83
CA ARG A 169 -10.44 15.06 23.33
C ARG A 169 -9.28 15.71 24.10
N GLY A 170 -8.24 14.97 24.45
CA GLY A 170 -7.02 15.54 25.01
C GLY A 170 -5.86 14.88 24.30
N ALA A 171 -5.25 15.58 23.33
CA ALA A 171 -4.20 15.07 22.44
C ALA A 171 -3.31 14.05 23.17
N SER A 172 -3.57 12.77 22.95
CA SER A 172 -2.83 11.72 23.63
C SER A 172 -1.36 11.87 23.22
N GLY A 173 -0.43 11.81 24.18
CA GLY A 173 0.99 11.99 23.89
C GLY A 173 1.47 11.10 22.73
N GLY A 174 0.83 9.95 22.53
CA GLY A 174 1.05 9.07 21.39
C GLY A 174 0.78 9.71 20.04
N LEU A 175 -0.33 10.45 19.86
CA LEU A 175 -0.64 11.10 18.57
C LEU A 175 0.38 12.18 18.21
N LEU A 176 0.82 12.98 19.19
CA LEU A 176 1.84 14.02 18.98
C LEU A 176 3.21 13.40 18.65
N VAL A 177 3.58 12.32 19.34
CA VAL A 177 4.82 11.58 19.05
C VAL A 177 4.76 10.96 17.65
N THR A 178 3.64 10.33 17.27
CA THR A 178 3.45 9.78 15.92
C THR A 178 3.55 10.89 14.87
N ALA A 179 2.89 12.04 15.06
CA ALA A 179 2.96 13.17 14.14
C ALA A 179 4.39 13.71 14.00
N ALA A 180 5.13 13.85 15.10
CA ALA A 180 6.53 14.28 15.07
C ALA A 180 7.42 13.30 14.32
N LEU A 181 7.27 11.99 14.54
CA LEU A 181 8.01 10.95 13.82
C LEU A 181 7.69 10.95 12.33
N VAL A 182 6.42 11.09 11.95
CA VAL A 182 6.00 11.21 10.55
C VAL A 182 6.67 12.42 9.89
N LEU A 183 6.69 13.59 10.56
CA LEU A 183 7.36 14.78 10.05
C LEU A 183 8.86 14.57 9.87
N ILE A 184 9.54 13.94 10.83
CA ILE A 184 10.96 13.63 10.72
C ILE A 184 11.22 12.74 9.50
N VAL A 185 10.42 11.68 9.31
CA VAL A 185 10.57 10.77 8.17
C VAL A 185 10.32 11.50 6.85
N MET A 186 9.26 12.31 6.76
CA MET A 186 8.92 13.08 5.56
C MET A 186 9.99 14.12 5.18
N LEU A 187 10.67 14.72 6.17
CA LEU A 187 11.75 15.68 5.94
C LEU A 187 13.10 15.01 5.64
N SER A 188 13.27 13.75 6.02
CA SER A 188 14.55 13.03 5.89
C SER A 188 14.65 12.17 4.63
N PHE A 189 13.52 11.69 4.10
CA PHE A 189 13.47 10.70 3.01
C PHE A 189 12.53 11.13 1.89
N ASP A 190 12.87 10.75 0.66
CA ASP A 190 11.98 10.91 -0.49
C ASP A 190 10.90 9.81 -0.51
N LEU A 191 9.89 9.98 -1.37
CA LEU A 191 8.76 9.04 -1.49
C LEU A 191 9.24 7.60 -1.76
N SER A 192 10.27 7.44 -2.58
CA SER A 192 10.85 6.13 -2.89
C SER A 192 11.49 5.49 -1.67
N GLY A 193 12.30 6.24 -0.92
CA GLY A 193 12.91 5.81 0.34
C GLY A 193 11.86 5.38 1.36
N ILE A 194 10.80 6.17 1.54
CA ILE A 194 9.69 5.86 2.44
C ILE A 194 8.98 4.56 2.01
N ALA A 195 8.67 4.41 0.72
CA ALA A 195 8.01 3.22 0.19
C ALA A 195 8.87 1.95 0.33
N MET A 196 10.18 2.06 0.12
CA MET A 196 11.13 0.95 0.34
C MET A 196 11.18 0.54 1.81
N MET A 197 11.32 1.50 2.73
CA MET A 197 11.37 1.21 4.16
C MET A 197 10.08 0.58 4.66
N GLY A 198 8.93 1.11 4.26
CA GLY A 198 7.63 0.54 4.64
C GLY A 198 7.43 -0.87 4.07
N SER A 199 7.74 -1.08 2.79
CA SER A 199 7.66 -2.41 2.18
C SER A 199 8.58 -3.42 2.87
N ALA A 200 9.82 -3.03 3.17
CA ALA A 200 10.78 -3.85 3.89
C ALA A 200 10.27 -4.23 5.29
N ALA A 201 9.70 -3.26 6.02
CA ALA A 201 9.08 -3.51 7.33
C ALA A 201 7.92 -4.50 7.24
N PHE A 202 6.99 -4.32 6.29
CA PHE A 202 5.87 -5.24 6.12
C PHE A 202 6.29 -6.64 5.69
N LEU A 203 7.28 -6.77 4.81
CA LEU A 203 7.82 -8.08 4.43
C LEU A 203 8.39 -8.82 5.64
N LEU A 204 9.11 -8.13 6.53
CA LEU A 204 9.62 -8.73 7.76
C LEU A 204 8.52 -9.07 8.76
N ILE A 205 7.52 -8.20 8.93
CA ILE A 205 6.36 -8.46 9.78
C ILE A 205 5.64 -9.71 9.30
N TYR A 206 5.34 -9.83 8.01
CA TYR A 206 4.64 -10.98 7.47
C TYR A 206 5.52 -12.25 7.45
N ALA A 207 6.83 -12.13 7.29
CA ALA A 207 7.74 -13.25 7.51
C ALA A 207 7.64 -13.74 8.97
N ALA A 208 7.65 -12.83 9.95
CA ALA A 208 7.49 -13.21 11.35
C ALA A 208 6.12 -13.84 11.65
N VAL A 209 5.04 -13.31 11.06
CA VAL A 209 3.68 -13.87 11.17
C VAL A 209 3.64 -15.29 10.60
N ASN A 210 4.18 -15.52 9.40
CA ASN A 210 4.22 -16.86 8.80
C ASN A 210 5.09 -17.83 9.60
N ALA A 211 6.25 -17.39 10.10
CA ALA A 211 7.09 -18.19 10.99
C ALA A 211 6.39 -18.54 12.31
N GLY A 212 5.59 -17.63 12.86
CA GLY A 212 4.71 -17.89 14.00
C GLY A 212 3.61 -18.88 13.65
N HIS A 213 2.97 -18.73 12.49
CA HIS A 213 1.90 -19.63 12.01
C HIS A 213 2.39 -21.07 11.85
N LEU A 214 3.63 -21.28 11.40
CA LEU A 214 4.25 -22.60 11.33
C LEU A 214 4.25 -23.34 12.69
N LYS A 215 4.35 -22.61 13.81
CA LYS A 215 4.34 -23.20 15.17
C LYS A 215 2.94 -23.63 15.63
N VAL A 216 1.88 -23.11 15.01
CA VAL A 216 0.47 -23.36 15.39
C VAL A 216 -0.34 -23.97 14.23
N LEU A 217 0.34 -24.67 13.30
CA LEU A 217 -0.32 -25.34 12.17
C LEU A 217 -1.36 -26.37 12.62
N SER A 218 -1.07 -27.11 13.69
CA SER A 218 -1.98 -28.11 14.26
C SER A 218 -3.29 -27.50 14.78
N GLU A 219 -3.24 -26.27 15.28
CA GLU A 219 -4.41 -25.55 15.81
C GLU A 219 -5.24 -24.89 14.72
N THR A 220 -4.58 -24.43 13.66
CA THR A 220 -5.23 -23.69 12.56
C THR A 220 -5.72 -24.60 11.43
N GLY A 221 -5.19 -25.82 11.30
CA GLY A 221 -5.50 -26.73 10.18
C GLY A 221 -4.99 -26.24 8.82
N ALA A 222 -4.06 -25.28 8.81
CA ALA A 222 -3.53 -24.71 7.58
C ALA A 222 -2.56 -25.66 6.85
N SER A 223 -2.46 -25.51 5.53
CA SER A 223 -1.48 -26.25 4.73
C SER A 223 -0.07 -25.73 5.00
N ALA A 224 0.80 -26.59 5.55
CA ALA A 224 2.21 -26.26 5.81
C ALA A 224 2.93 -25.74 4.57
N LEU A 225 2.62 -26.30 3.39
CA LEU A 225 3.21 -25.87 2.11
C LEU A 225 2.90 -24.41 1.80
N LEU A 226 1.65 -23.99 2.00
CA LEU A 226 1.24 -22.60 1.73
C LEU A 226 1.92 -21.61 2.68
N VAL A 227 2.05 -21.96 3.96
CA VAL A 227 2.70 -21.10 4.96
C VAL A 227 4.20 -21.01 4.70
N TRP A 228 4.86 -22.12 4.35
CA TRP A 228 6.27 -22.11 3.94
C TRP A 228 6.49 -21.30 2.67
N LEU A 229 5.63 -21.46 1.66
CA LEU A 229 5.72 -20.69 0.43
C LEU A 229 5.62 -19.20 0.72
N SER A 230 4.63 -18.78 1.52
CA SER A 230 4.48 -17.38 1.92
C SER A 230 5.70 -16.85 2.69
N LEU A 231 6.23 -17.63 3.64
CA LEU A 231 7.43 -17.25 4.40
C LEU A 231 8.64 -17.03 3.48
N LEU A 232 8.89 -17.99 2.60
CA LEU A 232 10.01 -17.94 1.66
C LEU A 232 9.86 -16.80 0.66
N THR A 233 8.65 -16.51 0.19
CA THR A 233 8.38 -15.36 -0.69
C THR A 233 8.62 -14.04 0.04
N CYS A 234 8.18 -13.89 1.30
CA CYS A 234 8.45 -12.67 2.08
C CYS A 234 9.95 -12.44 2.29
N ILE A 235 10.69 -13.47 2.71
CA ILE A 235 12.14 -13.39 2.94
C ILE A 235 12.89 -13.14 1.61
N GLY A 236 12.51 -13.86 0.56
CA GLY A 236 13.10 -13.74 -0.76
C GLY A 236 12.90 -12.34 -1.35
N MET A 237 11.68 -11.80 -1.27
CA MET A 237 11.38 -10.45 -1.75
C MET A 237 12.11 -9.38 -0.94
N PHE A 238 12.22 -9.55 0.38
CA PHE A 238 13.02 -8.66 1.23
C PHE A 238 14.50 -8.67 0.81
N ALA A 239 15.08 -9.85 0.60
CA ALA A 239 16.46 -10.01 0.16
C ALA A 239 16.69 -9.36 -1.22
N VAL A 240 15.77 -9.57 -2.17
CA VAL A 240 15.81 -8.94 -3.50
C VAL A 240 15.76 -7.43 -3.40
N LEU A 241 14.82 -6.89 -2.62
CA LEU A 241 14.67 -5.45 -2.42
C LEU A 241 15.95 -4.82 -1.84
N CYS A 242 16.53 -5.44 -0.80
CA CYS A 242 17.79 -4.97 -0.21
C CYS A 242 18.98 -5.10 -1.17
N ALA A 243 19.11 -6.22 -1.89
CA ALA A 243 20.22 -6.45 -2.80
C ALA A 243 20.24 -5.44 -3.95
N ILE A 244 19.09 -5.20 -4.58
CA ILE A 244 18.97 -4.23 -5.67
C ILE A 244 19.19 -2.81 -5.15
N TYR A 245 18.65 -2.47 -3.97
CA TYR A 245 18.86 -1.16 -3.35
C TYR A 245 20.35 -0.89 -3.09
N LEU A 246 21.07 -1.85 -2.47
CA LEU A 246 22.50 -1.70 -2.18
C LEU A 246 23.34 -1.56 -3.44
N ARG A 247 23.02 -2.31 -4.51
CA ARG A 247 23.67 -2.17 -5.82
C ARG A 247 23.46 -0.78 -6.42
N ARG A 248 22.22 -0.29 -6.42
CA ARG A 248 21.88 1.05 -6.91
C ARG A 248 22.54 2.16 -6.09
N ALA A 249 22.64 1.97 -4.77
CA ALA A 249 23.33 2.91 -3.88
C ALA A 249 24.85 2.93 -4.13
N ALA A 250 25.47 1.78 -4.37
CA ALA A 250 26.90 1.67 -4.69
C ALA A 250 27.25 2.25 -6.08
N ALA A 251 26.31 2.21 -7.02
CA ALA A 251 26.49 2.75 -8.38
C ALA A 251 26.30 4.28 -8.48
N ARG A 252 25.75 4.94 -7.45
CA ARG A 252 25.62 6.41 -7.45
C ARG A 252 27.02 7.04 -7.23
N PRO A 253 27.48 7.94 -8.11
CA PRO A 253 28.72 8.67 -7.86
C PRO A 253 28.56 9.45 -6.55
N ARG A 254 29.53 9.30 -5.63
CA ARG A 254 29.60 10.14 -4.43
C ARG A 254 29.71 11.60 -4.90
N ARG A 255 28.63 12.37 -4.70
CA ARG A 255 28.67 13.82 -4.81
C ARG A 255 29.52 14.41 -3.70
#